data_AF-A0A1S3G1D7-F1
#
_entry.id   AF-A0A1S3G1D7-F1
#
_cell.length_a   1.000
_cell.length_b   1.000
_cell.length_c   1.000
_cell.angle_alpha   90.00
_cell.angle_beta   90.00
_cell.angle_gamma   90.00
#
_symmetry.space_group_name_H-M   'P 1'
#
loop_
_entity.id
_entity.type
_entity.pdbx_description
1 polymer ?
#
loop_
_entity_poly.entity_id
_entity_poly.type
_entity_poly.pdbx_seq_one_letter_code
_entity_poly.pdbx_strand_id
1 'polypeptide(L)'
;MAEAITYADLRFVKAPLKKSVSSRLEQDPEDYEDGELTYENVQVPPVPAGAPSLASSGPADTARVKAKQPAKRCMKLSASQVLPCPTSTSCLQYLLLGLLLTCLLLGVATICLGVSYLQLSQQFQQVTRILAATNSSLRQQLRERITKLGQQEENLQEYRRQLSQSQEMLQEEQRVHQVAEQQLQACQLDREQTKETLKREEEQRQALDQRLNSMQNRLKSFSTCSTLGEIRKRRTEKT
;
A
#
# COMPACT_ATOMS: atom_id res chain seq x y z
N MET A 1 -15.81 15.18 -24.33
CA MET A 1 -14.38 15.18 -23.95
C MET A 1 -14.27 16.08 -22.73
N ALA A 2 -14.06 15.51 -21.54
CA ALA A 2 -13.95 16.29 -20.30
C ALA A 2 -12.48 16.55 -20.03
N GLU A 3 -12.11 17.82 -19.87
CA GLU A 3 -10.73 18.25 -19.62
C GLU A 3 -10.24 17.76 -18.25
N ALA A 4 -8.99 17.27 -18.22
CA ALA A 4 -8.36 16.73 -17.02
C ALA A 4 -7.91 17.88 -16.10
N ILE A 5 -8.66 18.11 -15.03
CA ILE A 5 -8.30 19.10 -13.99
C ILE A 5 -7.05 18.60 -13.28
N THR A 6 -5.96 19.36 -13.40
CA THR A 6 -4.68 19.05 -12.75
C THR A 6 -4.58 19.79 -11.43
N TYR A 7 -3.77 19.31 -10.48
CA TYR A 7 -3.58 19.92 -9.16
C TYR A 7 -3.23 21.43 -9.22
N ALA A 8 -2.64 21.90 -10.32
CA ALA A 8 -2.34 23.31 -10.58
C ALA A 8 -3.59 24.20 -10.80
N ASP A 9 -4.73 23.64 -11.18
CA ASP A 9 -5.99 24.38 -11.39
C ASP A 9 -6.79 24.58 -10.09
N LEU A 10 -6.33 23.97 -8.99
CA LEU A 10 -6.97 24.09 -7.69
C LEU A 10 -6.57 25.41 -7.02
N ARG A 11 -7.40 26.44 -7.20
CA ARG A 11 -7.32 27.69 -6.44
C ARG A 11 -7.82 27.47 -5.01
N PHE A 12 -6.90 27.37 -4.06
CA PHE A 12 -7.24 27.31 -2.63
C PHE A 12 -7.72 28.70 -2.18
N VAL A 13 -9.04 28.89 -2.12
CA VAL A 13 -9.62 30.10 -1.53
C VAL A 13 -9.34 30.06 -0.03
N LYS A 14 -8.50 30.99 0.43
CA LYS A 14 -8.21 31.19 1.86
C LYS A 14 -9.48 31.70 2.53
N ALA A 15 -10.31 30.77 3.01
CA ALA A 15 -11.49 31.08 3.79
C ALA A 15 -11.05 31.90 5.03
N PRO A 16 -11.72 33.01 5.36
CA PRO A 16 -11.41 33.76 6.57
C PRO A 16 -11.76 32.91 7.79
N LEU A 17 -10.75 32.26 8.37
CA LEU A 17 -10.83 31.63 9.68
C LEU A 17 -11.14 32.71 10.71
N LYS A 18 -12.42 32.79 11.10
CA LYS A 18 -12.86 33.64 12.19
C LYS A 18 -12.27 33.10 13.50
N LYS A 19 -11.14 33.70 13.89
CA LYS A 19 -10.73 34.14 15.24
C LYS A 19 -11.27 33.35 16.44
N SER A 20 -10.34 32.77 17.20
CA SER A 20 -10.26 32.93 18.66
C SER A 20 -8.92 32.43 19.23
N VAL A 21 -8.18 33.36 19.87
CA VAL A 21 -7.08 33.27 20.90
C VAL A 21 -5.86 32.37 20.57
N SER A 22 -4.65 32.87 20.27
CA SER A 22 -3.75 33.83 20.96
C SER A 22 -3.23 33.38 22.33
N SER A 23 -2.07 32.70 22.34
CA SER A 23 -0.98 33.00 23.27
C SER A 23 0.36 32.48 22.74
N ARG A 24 1.18 33.42 22.22
CA ARG A 24 2.59 33.66 22.54
C ARG A 24 3.54 32.44 22.60
N LEU A 25 4.46 32.33 21.65
CA LEU A 25 5.85 32.80 21.80
C LEU A 25 6.62 32.67 20.48
N GLU A 26 7.36 33.71 20.10
CA GLU A 26 8.40 33.66 19.09
C GLU A 26 9.47 32.63 19.47
N GLN A 27 9.77 31.68 18.58
CA GLN A 27 11.13 31.22 18.35
C GLN A 27 11.26 30.49 17.00
N ASP A 28 12.13 31.03 16.17
CA ASP A 28 12.73 30.43 14.95
C ASP A 28 13.97 29.60 15.39
N PRO A 29 14.64 28.80 14.54
CA PRO A 29 14.22 27.75 13.58
C PRO A 29 14.73 26.35 14.03
N GLU A 30 14.43 25.31 13.25
CA GLU A 30 15.02 23.95 13.30
C GLU A 30 14.82 23.14 14.61
N ASP A 31 13.86 22.20 14.61
CA ASP A 31 14.13 20.89 15.20
C ASP A 31 13.19 19.81 14.65
N TYR A 32 13.79 18.75 14.10
CA TYR A 32 13.11 17.50 13.77
C TYR A 32 12.96 16.70 15.06
N GLU A 33 12.00 17.08 15.90
CA GLU A 33 11.61 16.24 17.03
C GLU A 33 10.66 15.16 16.51
N ASP A 34 11.22 13.95 16.46
CA ASP A 34 10.59 12.65 16.42
C ASP A 34 9.49 12.57 17.50
N GLY A 35 8.32 13.08 17.16
CA GLY A 35 7.11 12.95 17.96
C GLY A 35 6.66 11.50 17.95
N GLU A 36 7.27 10.70 18.83
CA GLU A 36 6.82 9.38 19.25
C GLU A 36 5.33 9.47 19.65
N LEU A 37 4.44 9.24 18.69
CA LEU A 37 3.00 9.09 18.91
C LEU A 37 2.79 7.76 19.65
N THR A 38 3.14 7.75 20.93
CA THR A 38 2.71 6.73 21.87
C THR A 38 1.20 6.86 21.95
N TYR A 39 0.49 5.98 21.25
CA TYR A 39 -0.96 5.89 21.32
C TYR A 39 -1.35 5.66 22.79
N GLU A 40 -1.88 6.69 23.42
CA GLU A 40 -2.52 6.59 24.73
C GLU A 40 -3.77 5.72 24.56
N ASN A 41 -3.67 4.48 25.04
CA ASN A 41 -4.82 3.59 25.14
C ASN A 41 -5.82 4.21 26.11
N VAL A 42 -6.85 4.84 25.57
CA VAL A 42 -7.97 5.39 26.34
C VAL A 42 -8.54 4.28 27.21
N GLN A 43 -8.36 4.42 28.52
CA GLN A 43 -8.88 3.48 29.51
C GLN A 43 -10.41 3.47 29.44
N VAL A 44 -10.96 2.33 29.03
CA VAL A 44 -12.39 2.06 29.08
C VAL A 44 -12.76 1.93 30.57
N PRO A 45 -13.80 2.63 31.07
CA PRO A 45 -14.28 2.43 32.43
C PRO A 45 -14.70 0.96 32.64
N PRO A 46 -14.41 0.33 33.78
CA PRO A 46 -14.87 -1.03 34.03
C PRO A 46 -16.41 -1.02 34.08
N VAL A 47 -17.02 -1.77 33.18
CA VAL A 47 -18.44 -2.14 33.28
C VAL A 47 -18.64 -2.94 34.58
N PRO A 48 -19.68 -2.66 35.38
CA PRO A 48 -19.93 -3.41 36.61
C PRO A 48 -20.38 -4.83 36.27
N ALA A 49 -19.43 -5.76 36.25
CA ALA A 49 -19.70 -7.19 36.26
C ALA A 49 -20.12 -7.59 37.68
N GLY A 50 -21.42 -7.52 37.94
CA GLY A 50 -22.02 -8.15 39.10
C GLY A 50 -22.05 -9.67 38.93
N ALA A 51 -21.20 -10.37 39.67
CA ALA A 51 -21.44 -11.73 40.15
C ALA A 51 -20.72 -11.90 41.49
N PRO A 52 -21.39 -12.40 42.55
CA PRO A 52 -20.80 -12.53 43.86
C PRO A 52 -20.02 -13.84 43.93
N SER A 53 -18.70 -13.77 44.08
CA SER A 53 -17.90 -14.93 44.45
C SER A 53 -17.32 -14.73 45.85
N LEU A 54 -17.83 -15.57 46.74
CA LEU A 54 -17.30 -15.98 48.03
C LEU A 54 -15.81 -15.66 48.25
N ALA A 55 -15.56 -14.81 49.25
CA ALA A 55 -14.32 -14.84 50.02
C ALA A 55 -14.69 -14.53 51.48
N SER A 56 -14.74 -15.57 52.31
CA SER A 56 -14.69 -15.44 53.77
C SER A 56 -13.26 -15.76 54.20
N SER A 57 -12.63 -14.75 54.79
CA SER A 57 -11.36 -14.82 55.53
C SER A 57 -11.44 -15.86 56.66
N GLY A 58 -10.33 -16.58 56.89
CA GLY A 58 -10.11 -17.36 58.14
C GLY A 58 -9.65 -16.44 59.28
N PRO A 59 -8.84 -16.95 60.24
CA PRO A 59 -9.03 -18.07 61.16
C PRO A 59 -9.06 -17.58 62.64
N ALA A 60 -9.19 -18.51 63.60
CA ALA A 60 -8.88 -18.40 65.06
C ALA A 60 -10.07 -18.59 66.04
N ASP A 61 -10.16 -19.83 66.53
CA ASP A 61 -10.01 -20.26 67.92
C ASP A 61 -10.72 -19.59 69.14
N THR A 62 -11.11 -20.49 70.04
CA THR A 62 -11.53 -20.33 71.44
C THR A 62 -12.90 -19.71 71.76
N ALA A 63 -13.90 -20.59 71.96
CA ALA A 63 -15.05 -20.27 72.81
C ALA A 63 -15.34 -21.45 73.76
N ARG A 64 -14.81 -21.31 74.97
CA ARG A 64 -15.12 -22.11 76.16
C ARG A 64 -16.35 -21.49 76.85
N VAL A 65 -17.17 -22.34 77.45
CA VAL A 65 -18.19 -22.04 78.50
C VAL A 65 -19.50 -21.46 77.92
N LYS A 66 -20.69 -22.02 78.10
CA LYS A 66 -21.28 -22.64 79.30
C LYS A 66 -22.44 -23.57 78.91
N ALA A 67 -22.36 -24.82 79.34
CA ALA A 67 -23.51 -25.71 79.39
C ALA A 67 -24.48 -25.23 80.47
N LYS A 68 -25.76 -25.10 80.13
CA LYS A 68 -26.86 -25.12 81.09
C LYS A 68 -28.11 -25.72 80.43
N GLN A 69 -28.21 -27.04 80.51
CA GLN A 69 -29.50 -27.72 80.49
C GLN A 69 -30.28 -27.34 81.77
N PRO A 70 -31.64 -27.30 81.74
CA PRO A 70 -32.41 -28.53 81.78
C PRO A 70 -33.66 -28.51 80.89
N ALA A 71 -33.82 -29.53 80.06
CA ALA A 71 -35.13 -29.88 79.51
C ALA A 71 -35.38 -31.37 79.75
N LYS A 72 -35.63 -31.71 81.02
CA LYS A 72 -36.47 -32.87 81.33
C LYS A 72 -37.90 -32.49 80.99
N ARG A 73 -38.40 -32.90 79.82
CA ARG A 73 -39.79 -33.32 79.67
C ARG A 73 -39.93 -34.21 78.45
N CYS A 74 -39.91 -35.51 78.69
CA CYS A 74 -40.55 -36.48 77.81
C CYS A 74 -41.99 -36.01 77.55
N MET A 75 -42.29 -35.56 76.34
CA MET A 75 -43.65 -35.66 75.82
C MET A 75 -43.68 -36.80 74.82
N LYS A 76 -44.06 -37.94 75.39
CA LYS A 76 -44.80 -39.06 74.81
C LYS A 76 -45.15 -38.85 73.33
N LEU A 77 -44.56 -39.68 72.47
CA LEU A 77 -45.19 -40.13 71.23
C LEU A 77 -46.43 -40.95 71.63
N SER A 78 -47.50 -40.25 71.98
CA SER A 78 -48.82 -40.84 72.00
C SER A 78 -49.31 -40.84 70.56
N ALA A 79 -49.39 -42.05 70.01
CA ALA A 79 -50.35 -42.38 68.97
C ALA A 79 -51.75 -41.96 69.46
N SER A 80 -52.14 -40.74 69.14
CA SER A 80 -53.53 -40.30 69.13
C SER A 80 -53.98 -40.50 67.70
N GLN A 81 -54.63 -41.62 67.41
CA GLN A 81 -56.10 -41.62 67.30
C GLN A 81 -56.58 -40.46 66.44
N VAL A 82 -56.87 -40.83 65.20
CA VAL A 82 -57.91 -40.27 64.34
C VAL A 82 -58.97 -39.56 65.17
N LEU A 83 -58.90 -38.22 65.20
CA LEU A 83 -60.00 -37.36 65.62
C LEU A 83 -60.61 -36.78 64.34
N PRO A 84 -61.80 -37.21 63.91
CA PRO A 84 -62.45 -36.63 62.75
C PRO A 84 -63.01 -35.26 63.15
N CYS A 85 -62.25 -34.20 62.87
CA CYS A 85 -62.74 -32.82 63.00
C CYS A 85 -63.51 -32.44 61.71
N PRO A 86 -64.82 -32.15 61.78
CA PRO A 86 -65.64 -31.82 60.61
C PRO A 86 -65.48 -30.38 60.09
N THR A 87 -64.43 -29.66 60.49
CA THR A 87 -64.12 -28.29 60.02
C THR A 87 -62.82 -28.20 59.20
N SER A 88 -62.12 -29.33 59.05
CA SER A 88 -60.86 -29.45 58.30
C SER A 88 -61.04 -29.37 56.77
N THR A 89 -62.23 -29.73 56.28
CA THR A 89 -62.59 -29.70 54.86
C THR A 89 -62.61 -28.28 54.33
N SER A 90 -63.19 -27.32 55.06
CA SER A 90 -63.31 -25.94 54.60
C SER A 90 -61.96 -25.21 54.55
N CYS A 91 -61.09 -25.38 55.54
CA CYS A 91 -59.75 -24.76 55.55
C CYS A 91 -58.85 -25.30 54.43
N LEU A 92 -58.82 -26.62 54.22
CA LEU A 92 -58.10 -27.24 53.11
C LEU A 92 -58.68 -26.84 51.75
N GLN A 93 -60.00 -26.66 51.65
CA GLN A 93 -60.66 -26.13 50.45
C GLN A 93 -60.22 -24.71 50.13
N TYR A 94 -60.10 -23.82 51.12
CA TYR A 94 -59.59 -22.45 50.89
C TYR A 94 -58.11 -22.42 50.52
N LEU A 95 -57.27 -23.29 51.11
CA LEU A 95 -55.86 -23.41 50.73
C LEU A 95 -55.70 -23.96 49.30
N LEU A 96 -56.48 -24.98 48.93
CA LEU A 96 -56.50 -25.52 47.57
C LEU A 96 -57.00 -24.47 46.56
N LEU A 97 -58.03 -23.71 46.92
CA LEU A 97 -58.56 -22.62 46.09
C LEU A 97 -57.55 -21.48 45.93
N GLY A 98 -56.83 -21.11 47.00
CA GLY A 98 -55.76 -20.11 46.95
C GLY A 98 -54.56 -20.58 46.12
N LEU A 99 -54.16 -21.85 46.25
CA LEU A 99 -53.11 -22.45 45.42
C LEU A 99 -53.53 -22.50 43.94
N LEU A 100 -54.79 -22.83 43.66
CA LEU A 100 -55.35 -22.83 42.31
C LEU A 100 -55.37 -21.41 41.73
N LEU A 101 -55.74 -20.41 42.54
CA LEU A 101 -55.72 -19.00 42.15
C LEU A 101 -54.30 -18.52 41.84
N THR A 102 -53.32 -18.79 42.72
CA THR A 102 -51.92 -18.41 42.47
C THR A 102 -51.34 -19.15 41.27
N CYS A 103 -51.69 -20.42 41.07
CA CYS A 103 -51.31 -21.19 39.88
C CYS A 103 -51.88 -20.57 38.59
N LEU A 104 -53.16 -20.18 38.59
CA LEU A 104 -53.78 -19.50 37.44
C LEU A 104 -53.10 -18.14 37.16
N LEU A 105 -52.83 -17.34 38.19
CA LEU A 105 -52.12 -16.07 38.03
C LEU A 105 -50.70 -16.27 37.48
N LEU A 106 -50.00 -17.30 37.95
CA LEU A 106 -48.67 -17.65 37.43
C LEU A 106 -48.75 -18.11 35.97
N GLY A 107 -49.78 -18.87 35.60
CA GLY A 107 -50.05 -19.26 34.21
C GLY A 107 -50.33 -18.07 33.30
N VAL A 108 -51.12 -17.10 33.75
CA VAL A 108 -51.36 -15.86 32.99
C VAL A 108 -50.07 -15.06 32.84
N ALA A 109 -49.27 -14.93 33.90
CA ALA A 109 -47.99 -14.22 33.85
C ALA A 109 -47.03 -14.90 32.85
N THR A 110 -46.90 -16.22 32.86
CA THR A 110 -46.03 -16.94 31.91
C THR A 110 -46.51 -16.82 30.47
N ILE A 111 -47.82 -16.86 30.22
CA ILE A 111 -48.40 -16.64 28.89
C ILE A 111 -48.12 -15.21 28.41
N CYS A 112 -48.32 -14.20 29.27
CA CYS A 112 -48.04 -12.80 28.95
C CYS A 112 -46.55 -12.55 28.66
N LEU A 113 -45.65 -13.18 29.43
CA LEU A 113 -44.21 -13.16 29.16
C LEU A 113 -43.88 -13.85 27.84
N GLY A 114 -44.53 -14.98 27.53
CA GLY A 114 -44.35 -15.70 26.27
C GLY A 114 -44.74 -14.86 25.04
N VAL A 115 -45.87 -14.15 25.10
CA VAL A 115 -46.30 -13.25 24.02
C VAL A 115 -45.33 -12.08 23.86
N SER A 116 -44.87 -11.50 24.97
CA SER A 116 -43.88 -10.40 24.95
C SER A 116 -42.54 -10.85 24.37
N TYR A 117 -42.08 -12.07 24.70
CA TYR A 117 -40.88 -12.68 24.13
C TYR A 117 -41.04 -12.96 22.63
N LEU A 118 -42.21 -13.47 22.22
CA LEU A 118 -42.50 -13.72 20.81
C LEU A 118 -42.46 -12.42 20.00
N GLN A 119 -43.06 -11.34 20.50
CA GLN A 119 -43.03 -10.03 19.86
C GLN A 119 -41.60 -9.46 19.77
N LEU A 120 -40.81 -9.61 20.83
CA LEU A 120 -39.41 -9.17 20.84
C LEU A 120 -38.53 -10.00 19.89
N SER A 121 -38.79 -11.31 19.78
CA SER A 121 -38.07 -12.19 18.86
C SER A 121 -38.30 -11.82 17.39
N GLN A 122 -39.51 -11.36 17.04
CA GLN A 122 -39.82 -10.86 15.70
C GLN A 122 -39.06 -9.56 15.38
N GLN A 123 -38.95 -8.65 16.35
CA GLN A 123 -38.18 -7.41 16.20
C GLN A 123 -36.69 -7.70 16.00
N PHE A 124 -36.12 -8.60 16.82
CA PHE A 124 -34.74 -9.04 16.64
C PHE A 124 -34.52 -9.70 15.27
N GLN A 125 -35.46 -10.52 14.80
CA GLN A 125 -35.34 -11.16 13.49
C GLN A 125 -35.28 -10.14 12.35
N GLN A 126 -36.05 -9.05 12.42
CA GLN A 126 -35.98 -7.97 11.41
C GLN A 126 -34.64 -7.26 11.45
N VAL A 127 -34.14 -6.91 12.63
CA VAL A 127 -32.82 -6.26 12.80
C VAL A 127 -31.69 -7.18 12.32
N THR A 128 -31.75 -8.47 12.65
CA THR A 128 -30.76 -9.46 12.18
C THR A 128 -30.81 -9.60 10.65
N ARG A 129 -31.99 -9.57 10.02
CA ARG A 129 -32.10 -9.59 8.55
C ARG A 129 -31.48 -8.35 7.92
N ILE A 130 -31.76 -7.16 8.47
CA ILE A 130 -31.18 -5.90 7.97
C ILE A 130 -29.66 -5.94 8.15
N LEU A 131 -29.17 -6.32 9.33
CA LEU A 131 -27.74 -6.43 9.60
C LEU A 131 -27.07 -7.45 8.67
N ALA A 132 -27.71 -8.59 8.41
CA ALA A 132 -27.22 -9.59 7.48
C ALA A 132 -27.14 -9.04 6.05
N ALA A 133 -28.17 -8.33 5.58
CA ALA A 133 -28.18 -7.69 4.27
C ALA A 133 -27.07 -6.63 4.15
N THR A 134 -26.93 -5.75 5.14
CA THR A 134 -25.87 -4.74 5.19
C THR A 134 -24.49 -5.38 5.22
N ASN A 135 -24.31 -6.44 6.01
CA ASN A 135 -23.05 -7.15 6.08
C ASN A 135 -22.71 -7.82 4.75
N SER A 136 -23.67 -8.47 4.07
CA SER A 136 -23.46 -9.03 2.74
C SER A 136 -23.13 -7.97 1.71
N SER A 137 -23.81 -6.82 1.74
CA SER A 137 -23.54 -5.70 0.84
C SER A 137 -22.15 -5.13 1.06
N LEU A 138 -21.75 -4.93 2.32
CA LEU A 138 -20.43 -4.41 2.66
C LEU A 138 -19.33 -5.40 2.27
N ARG A 139 -19.52 -6.70 2.53
CA ARG A 139 -18.58 -7.74 2.09
C ARG A 139 -18.46 -7.79 0.57
N GLN A 140 -19.56 -7.66 -0.14
CA GLN A 140 -19.53 -7.61 -1.60
C GLN A 140 -18.79 -6.36 -2.09
N GLN A 141 -19.09 -5.19 -1.54
CA GLN A 141 -18.40 -3.95 -1.87
C GLN A 141 -16.90 -4.04 -1.58
N LEU A 142 -16.51 -4.68 -0.47
CA LEU A 142 -15.11 -4.91 -0.13
C LEU A 142 -14.42 -5.81 -1.16
N ARG A 143 -15.05 -6.92 -1.57
CA ARG A 143 -14.52 -7.81 -2.61
C ARG A 143 -14.37 -7.11 -3.95
N GLU A 144 -15.36 -6.31 -4.34
CA GLU A 144 -15.29 -5.51 -5.57
C GLU A 144 -14.16 -4.47 -5.51
N ARG A 145 -13.94 -3.84 -4.34
CA ARG A 145 -12.83 -2.90 -4.16
C ARG A 145 -11.48 -3.60 -4.17
N ILE A 146 -11.34 -4.74 -3.51
CA ILE A 146 -10.11 -5.53 -3.49
C ILE A 146 -9.75 -5.99 -4.92
N THR A 147 -10.72 -6.50 -5.68
CA THR A 147 -10.48 -6.91 -7.08
C THR A 147 -10.13 -5.73 -7.98
N LYS A 148 -10.81 -4.58 -7.82
CA LYS A 148 -10.45 -3.35 -8.56
C LYS A 148 -9.04 -2.86 -8.22
N LEU A 149 -8.66 -2.86 -6.96
CA LEU A 149 -7.31 -2.46 -6.52
C LEU A 149 -6.26 -3.43 -7.04
N GLY A 150 -6.50 -4.74 -6.97
CA GLY A 150 -5.60 -5.74 -7.53
C GLY A 150 -5.40 -5.56 -9.03
N GLN A 151 -6.48 -5.32 -9.80
CA GLN A 151 -6.36 -5.03 -11.22
C GLN A 151 -5.58 -3.74 -11.51
N GLN A 152 -5.78 -2.69 -10.71
CA GLN A 152 -5.02 -1.45 -10.85
C GLN A 152 -3.53 -1.66 -10.54
N GLU A 153 -3.21 -2.46 -9.53
CA GLU A 153 -1.84 -2.81 -9.18
C GLU A 153 -1.15 -3.59 -10.30
N GLU A 154 -1.82 -4.59 -10.88
CA GLU A 154 -1.31 -5.33 -12.05
C GLU A 154 -1.04 -4.40 -13.23
N ASN A 155 -1.98 -3.50 -13.55
CA ASN A 155 -1.81 -2.52 -14.62
C ASN A 155 -0.62 -1.57 -14.35
N LEU A 156 -0.48 -1.07 -13.12
CA LEU A 156 0.67 -0.23 -12.74
C LEU A 156 1.98 -0.99 -12.86
N GLN A 157 2.00 -2.26 -12.48
CA GLN A 157 3.17 -3.11 -12.62
C GLN A 157 3.52 -3.32 -14.10
N GLU A 158 2.51 -3.49 -14.96
CA GLU A 158 2.71 -3.59 -16.40
C GLU A 158 3.28 -2.29 -16.99
N TYR A 159 2.71 -1.13 -16.67
CA TYR A 159 3.25 0.16 -17.09
C TYR A 159 4.69 0.37 -16.61
N ARG A 160 5.01 -0.05 -15.38
CA ARG A 160 6.38 0.03 -14.85
C ARG A 160 7.35 -0.83 -15.66
N ARG A 161 6.96 -2.04 -16.06
CA ARG A 161 7.76 -2.91 -16.94
C ARG A 161 7.94 -2.30 -18.33
N GLN A 162 6.86 -1.74 -18.91
CA GLN A 162 6.94 -1.07 -20.20
C GLN A 162 7.87 0.14 -20.15
N LEU A 163 7.83 0.91 -19.06
CA LEU A 163 8.72 2.05 -18.85
C LEU A 163 10.19 1.61 -18.74
N SER A 164 10.48 0.55 -17.97
CA SER A 164 11.85 0.03 -17.88
C SER A 164 12.35 -0.50 -19.22
N GLN A 165 11.50 -1.20 -19.99
CA GLN A 165 11.85 -1.67 -21.34
C GLN A 165 12.11 -0.50 -22.29
N SER A 166 11.27 0.54 -22.28
CA SER A 166 11.49 1.73 -23.09
C SER A 166 12.77 2.46 -22.69
N GLN A 167 13.10 2.49 -21.40
CA GLN A 167 14.33 3.10 -20.91
C GLN A 167 15.57 2.32 -21.36
N GLU A 168 15.53 0.99 -21.30
CA GLU A 168 16.61 0.12 -21.82
C GLU A 168 16.80 0.31 -23.33
N MET A 169 15.70 0.35 -24.10
CA MET A 169 15.75 0.60 -25.55
C MET A 169 16.40 1.95 -25.87
N LEU A 170 16.00 3.01 -25.15
CA LEU A 170 16.58 4.34 -25.32
C LEU A 170 18.06 4.37 -24.95
N GLN A 171 18.45 3.67 -23.89
CA GLN A 171 19.85 3.58 -23.46
C GLN A 171 20.71 2.85 -24.51
N GLU A 172 20.18 1.79 -25.11
CA GLU A 172 20.85 1.07 -26.19
C GLU A 172 20.97 1.92 -27.45
N GLU A 173 19.89 2.62 -27.84
CA GLU A 173 19.91 3.55 -28.96
C GLU A 173 20.94 4.68 -28.74
N GLN A 174 21.05 5.19 -27.51
CA GLN A 174 22.06 6.18 -27.14
C GLN A 174 23.49 5.62 -27.24
N ARG A 175 23.73 4.37 -26.81
CA ARG A 175 25.04 3.72 -26.98
C ARG A 175 25.39 3.56 -28.45
N VAL A 176 24.45 3.08 -29.26
CA VAL A 176 24.63 2.92 -30.70
C VAL A 176 24.96 4.26 -31.35
N HIS A 177 24.25 5.32 -30.98
CA HIS A 177 24.53 6.66 -31.47
C HIS A 177 25.97 7.11 -31.11
N GLN A 178 26.43 6.92 -29.87
CA GLN A 178 27.79 7.29 -29.48
C GLN A 178 28.85 6.51 -30.26
N VAL A 179 28.64 5.21 -30.48
CA VAL A 179 29.55 4.39 -31.28
C VAL A 179 29.57 4.87 -32.74
N ALA A 180 28.40 5.16 -33.31
CA ALA A 180 28.30 5.68 -34.67
C ALA A 180 29.01 7.04 -34.82
N GLU A 181 28.92 7.92 -33.83
CA GLU A 181 29.66 9.19 -33.82
C GLU A 181 31.18 8.97 -33.79
N GLN A 182 31.67 8.08 -32.92
CA GLN A 182 33.10 7.74 -32.86
C GLN A 182 33.60 7.17 -34.19
N GLN A 183 32.82 6.29 -34.82
CA GLN A 183 33.14 5.75 -36.15
C GLN A 183 33.15 6.83 -37.22
N LEU A 184 32.19 7.76 -37.17
CA LEU A 184 32.13 8.88 -38.10
C LEU A 184 33.37 9.78 -37.96
N GLN A 185 33.79 10.07 -36.73
CA GLN A 185 35.00 10.84 -36.46
C GLN A 185 36.27 10.12 -36.96
N ALA A 186 36.37 8.81 -36.72
CA ALA A 186 37.49 8.01 -37.22
C ALA A 186 37.55 8.00 -38.76
N CYS A 187 36.39 7.86 -39.42
CA CYS A 187 36.29 7.91 -40.88
C CYS A 187 36.65 9.29 -41.44
N GLN A 188 36.28 10.37 -40.74
CA GLN A 188 36.68 11.73 -41.12
C GLN A 188 38.19 11.94 -41.01
N LEU A 189 38.81 11.46 -39.93
CA LEU A 189 40.26 11.53 -39.76
C LEU A 189 40.98 10.77 -40.87
N ASP A 190 40.56 9.54 -41.16
CA ASP A 190 41.12 8.71 -42.23
C ASP A 190 40.94 9.37 -43.60
N ARG A 191 39.78 9.98 -43.85
CA ARG A 191 39.53 10.76 -45.07
C ARG A 191 40.50 11.93 -45.22
N GLU A 192 40.77 12.70 -44.15
CA GLU A 192 41.72 13.81 -44.25
C GLU A 192 43.16 13.30 -44.38
N GLN A 193 43.53 12.23 -43.67
CA GLN A 193 44.84 11.60 -43.81
C GLN A 193 45.09 11.09 -45.24
N THR A 194 44.11 10.42 -45.84
CA THR A 194 44.19 9.92 -47.23
C THR A 194 44.21 11.05 -48.26
N LYS A 195 43.54 12.16 -47.99
CA LYS A 195 43.61 13.36 -48.83
C LYS A 195 44.99 14.02 -48.79
N GLU A 196 45.62 14.07 -47.62
CA GLU A 196 47.00 14.55 -47.49
C GLU A 196 48.02 13.63 -48.17
N THR A 197 47.87 12.31 -48.04
CA THR A 197 48.75 11.36 -48.75
C THR A 197 48.57 11.48 -50.26
N LEU A 198 47.34 11.58 -50.75
CA LEU A 198 47.04 11.78 -52.16
C LEU A 198 47.68 13.06 -52.71
N LYS A 199 47.60 14.17 -51.96
CA LYS A 199 48.24 15.44 -52.35
C LYS A 199 49.76 15.30 -52.43
N ARG A 200 50.39 14.62 -51.46
CA ARG A 200 51.85 14.36 -51.48
C ARG A 200 52.27 13.51 -52.67
N GLU A 201 51.51 12.45 -52.98
CA GLU A 201 51.76 11.62 -54.15
C GLU A 201 51.57 12.40 -55.46
N GLU A 202 50.57 13.29 -55.53
CA GLU A 202 50.36 14.15 -56.70
C GLU A 202 51.51 15.14 -56.91
N GLU A 203 52.00 15.78 -55.84
CA GLU A 203 53.19 16.65 -55.89
C GLU A 203 54.45 15.87 -56.34
N GLN A 204 54.65 14.64 -55.83
CA GLN A 204 55.74 13.77 -56.27
C GLN A 204 55.61 13.40 -57.75
N ARG A 205 54.40 13.05 -58.20
CA ARG A 205 54.15 12.71 -59.60
C ARG A 205 54.43 13.90 -60.52
N GLN A 206 54.00 15.10 -60.15
CA GLN A 206 54.31 16.33 -60.89
C GLN A 206 55.82 16.59 -60.94
N ALA A 207 56.55 16.37 -59.85
CA ALA A 207 58.01 16.52 -59.82
C ALA A 207 58.72 15.50 -60.73
N LEU A 208 58.26 14.24 -60.77
CA LEU A 208 58.77 13.22 -61.67
C LEU A 208 58.46 13.55 -63.14
N ASP A 209 57.25 14.01 -63.45
CA ASP A 209 56.86 14.41 -64.80
C ASP A 209 57.71 15.60 -65.30
N GLN A 210 57.98 16.59 -64.44
CA GLN A 210 58.91 17.68 -64.77
C GLN A 210 60.32 17.15 -65.04
N ARG A 211 60.80 16.19 -64.24
CA ARG A 211 62.12 15.58 -64.44
C ARG A 211 62.19 14.80 -65.75
N LEU A 212 61.17 14.01 -66.07
CA LEU A 212 61.07 13.28 -67.35
C LEU A 212 61.05 14.24 -68.54
N ASN A 213 60.26 15.31 -68.47
CA ASN A 213 60.25 16.35 -69.50
C ASN A 213 61.62 17.03 -69.65
N SER A 214 62.30 17.33 -68.54
CA SER A 214 63.66 17.90 -68.58
C SER A 214 64.65 16.95 -69.26
N MET A 215 64.59 15.64 -68.97
CA MET A 215 65.42 14.64 -69.62
C MET A 215 65.09 14.51 -71.10
N GLN A 216 63.81 14.51 -71.46
CA GLN A 216 63.38 14.44 -72.85
C GLN A 216 63.82 15.67 -73.64
N ASN A 217 63.74 16.86 -73.04
CA ASN A 217 64.24 18.09 -73.66
C ASN A 217 65.77 18.08 -73.82
N ARG A 218 66.52 17.56 -72.83
CA ARG A 218 67.97 17.34 -72.97
C ARG A 218 68.26 16.37 -74.13
N LEU A 219 67.57 15.24 -74.21
CA LEU A 219 67.70 14.29 -75.32
C LEU A 219 67.35 14.91 -76.69
N LYS A 220 66.30 15.74 -76.76
CA LYS A 220 65.94 16.53 -77.96
C LYS A 220 67.04 17.54 -78.34
N SER A 221 67.69 18.19 -77.37
CA SER A 221 68.81 19.09 -77.65
C SER A 221 70.06 18.35 -78.15
N PHE A 222 70.36 17.16 -77.61
CA PHE A 222 71.47 16.35 -78.09
C PHE A 222 71.24 15.87 -79.53
N SER A 223 70.03 15.41 -79.84
CA SER A 223 69.67 15.03 -81.21
C SER A 223 69.72 16.20 -82.19
N THR A 224 69.23 17.40 -81.80
CA THR A 224 69.36 18.61 -82.64
C THR A 224 70.83 19.01 -82.85
N CYS A 225 71.69 18.88 -81.83
CA CYS A 225 73.12 19.18 -81.94
C CYS A 225 73.86 18.18 -82.85
N SER A 226 73.50 16.89 -82.81
CA SER A 226 74.02 15.89 -83.75
C SER A 226 73.66 16.22 -85.20
N THR A 227 72.46 16.73 -85.48
CA THR A 227 72.08 17.14 -86.84
C THR A 227 72.85 18.39 -87.33
N LEU A 228 73.17 19.34 -86.44
CA LEU A 228 74.01 20.50 -86.76
C LEU A 228 75.48 20.15 -86.96
N GLY A 229 75.99 19.15 -86.22
CA GLY A 229 77.33 18.59 -86.40
C GLY A 229 77.51 17.87 -87.73
N GLU A 230 76.51 17.10 -88.18
CA GLU A 230 76.54 16.45 -89.50
C GLU A 230 76.46 17.45 -90.66
N ILE A 231 75.66 18.52 -90.53
CA ILE A 231 75.59 19.58 -91.55
C ILE A 231 76.91 20.36 -91.64
N ARG A 232 77.60 20.57 -90.52
CA ARG A 232 78.91 21.26 -90.50
C ARG A 232 80.04 20.38 -91.08
N LYS A 233 80.01 19.07 -90.84
CA LYS A 233 80.97 18.11 -91.43
C LYS A 233 80.84 18.01 -92.95
N ARG A 234 79.62 18.05 -93.50
CA ARG A 234 79.41 18.11 -94.97
C ARG A 234 79.85 19.42 -95.63
N ARG A 235 80.14 20.47 -94.85
CA ARG A 235 80.57 21.78 -95.38
C ARG A 235 82.09 21.95 -95.42
N THR A 236 82.85 21.13 -94.68
CA THR A 236 84.32 21.17 -94.63
C THR A 236 85.01 20.16 -95.55
N GLU A 237 84.26 19.29 -96.23
CA GLU A 237 84.78 18.39 -97.30
C GLU A 237 84.65 18.98 -98.73
N LYS A 238 84.36 20.28 -98.85
CA LYS A 238 84.10 20.95 -100.14
C LYS A 238 85.02 22.13 -100.48
N THR A 239 86.17 22.22 -99.83
CA THR A 239 87.27 23.14 -100.19
C THR A 239 88.58 22.42 -100.03
#